data_AF-A0A7V5LIM6-F1
#
_entry.id   AF-A0A7V5LIM6-F1
#
_cell.length_a   1.000
_cell.length_b   1.000
_cell.length_c   1.000
_cell.angle_alpha   90.00
_cell.angle_beta   90.00
_cell.angle_gamma   90.00
#
_symmetry.space_group_name_H-M   'P 1'
#
loop_
_entity.id
_entity.type
_entity.pdbx_description
1 polymer ?
#
loop_
_entity_poly.entity_id
_entity_poly.type
_entity_poly.pdbx_seq_one_letter_code
_entity_poly.pdbx_strand_id
1 'polypeptide(L)'
;MKLLLEPSTQTRNDGIFRLLTIVAASFILLIMILLFIELLSNSWLSLEKFGLQFLLTNVWDPVRQEFGALSSLYGTLVSTLIAMLIAVPLSLVIALFLVEMAPPMVSKFFGMAIELLAAIPSIIYGMWGLFVLAPLMAKYVQPFLQKISGNLFLFKGPPMGIGMFTAGIILAIMVLPFISS
;
A
#
# COMPACT_ATOMS: atom_id res chain seq x y z
N MET A 1 -24.55 15.42 -46.57
CA MET A 1 -23.81 14.17 -46.27
C MET A 1 -22.55 14.09 -47.14
N LYS A 2 -21.56 14.94 -46.85
CA LYS A 2 -20.27 14.98 -47.57
C LYS A 2 -19.19 15.69 -46.72
N LEU A 3 -19.23 15.46 -45.41
CA LEU A 3 -18.43 16.18 -44.41
C LEU A 3 -17.53 15.25 -43.57
N LEU A 4 -17.29 14.01 -44.01
CA LEU A 4 -16.62 12.97 -43.20
C LEU A 4 -15.47 12.25 -43.92
N LEU A 5 -14.84 12.86 -44.92
CA LEU A 5 -13.66 12.26 -45.59
C LEU A 5 -12.63 13.32 -45.95
N GLU A 6 -12.20 14.14 -44.99
CA GLU A 6 -10.90 14.78 -45.09
C GLU A 6 -9.89 13.86 -44.40
N PRO A 7 -8.89 13.31 -45.12
CA PRO A 7 -7.82 12.59 -44.47
C PRO A 7 -7.11 13.62 -43.58
N SER A 8 -7.12 13.40 -42.26
CA SER A 8 -6.34 14.21 -41.33
C SER A 8 -4.93 14.29 -41.89
N THR A 9 -4.53 15.45 -42.39
CA THR A 9 -3.17 15.68 -42.83
C THR A 9 -2.31 15.43 -41.60
N GLN A 10 -1.62 14.30 -41.55
CA GLN A 10 -0.64 14.04 -40.49
C GLN A 10 0.34 15.19 -40.55
N THR A 11 0.18 16.13 -39.63
CA THR A 11 1.10 17.24 -39.55
C THR A 11 2.41 16.67 -39.04
N ARG A 12 3.54 17.26 -39.42
CA ARG A 12 4.86 16.82 -38.92
C ARG A 12 4.89 16.73 -37.39
N ASN A 13 4.09 17.55 -36.73
CA ASN A 13 3.93 17.60 -35.28
C ASN A 13 3.23 16.35 -34.73
N ASP A 14 2.25 15.78 -35.43
CA ASP A 14 1.58 14.53 -35.00
C ASP A 14 2.53 13.34 -35.06
N GLY A 15 3.42 13.30 -36.06
CA GLY A 15 4.47 12.28 -36.17
C GLY A 15 5.50 12.38 -35.04
N ILE A 16 5.94 13.60 -34.70
CA ILE A 16 6.86 13.84 -33.58
C ILE A 16 6.20 13.47 -32.25
N PHE A 17 4.95 13.89 -32.03
CA PHE A 17 4.21 13.56 -30.81
C PHE A 17 4.00 12.05 -30.64
N ARG A 18 3.64 11.35 -31.73
CA ARG A 18 3.51 9.89 -31.74
C ARG A 18 4.84 9.21 -31.41
N LEU A 19 5.95 9.66 -32.01
CA LEU A 19 7.27 9.10 -31.74
C LEU A 19 7.67 9.32 -30.27
N LEU A 20 7.50 10.53 -29.73
CA LEU A 20 7.80 10.85 -28.34
C LEU A 20 7.00 9.97 -27.38
N THR A 21 5.70 9.80 -27.63
CA THR A 21 4.83 8.96 -26.80
C THR A 21 5.27 7.48 -26.85
N ILE A 22 5.60 6.96 -28.04
CA ILE A 22 6.09 5.58 -28.20
C ILE A 22 7.43 5.40 -27.48
N VAL A 23 8.36 6.34 -27.62
CA VAL A 23 9.67 6.29 -26.94
C VAL A 23 9.48 6.34 -25.43
N ALA A 24 8.65 7.25 -24.92
CA ALA A 24 8.36 7.36 -23.49
C ALA A 24 7.73 6.07 -22.93
N ALA A 25 6.71 5.52 -23.59
CA ALA A 25 6.09 4.26 -23.20
C ALA A 25 7.08 3.09 -23.24
N SER A 26 7.91 3.02 -24.28
CA SER A 26 8.93 1.97 -24.43
C SER A 26 10.03 2.10 -23.37
N PHE A 27 10.38 3.33 -23.00
CA PHE A 27 11.36 3.61 -21.95
C PHE A 27 10.85 3.20 -20.56
N ILE A 28 9.58 3.47 -20.26
CA ILE A 28 8.94 2.99 -19.02
C ILE A 28 8.95 1.46 -18.97
N LEU A 29 8.56 0.79 -20.06
CA LEU A 29 8.61 -0.67 -20.15
C LEU A 29 10.04 -1.21 -19.97
N LEU A 30 11.02 -0.56 -20.60
CA LEU A 30 12.43 -0.94 -20.45
C LEU A 30 12.89 -0.81 -19.00
N ILE A 31 12.58 0.29 -18.31
CA ILE A 31 12.89 0.47 -16.89
C ILE A 31 12.24 -0.63 -16.07
N MET A 32 10.98 -0.96 -16.32
CA MET A 32 10.26 -2.00 -15.59
C MET A 32 10.93 -3.38 -15.76
N ILE A 33 11.39 -3.71 -16.97
CA ILE A 33 12.15 -4.94 -17.25
C ILE A 33 13.50 -4.92 -16.52
N LEU A 34 14.24 -3.81 -16.57
CA LEU A 34 15.52 -3.67 -15.88
C LEU A 34 15.36 -3.82 -14.37
N LEU A 35 14.33 -3.22 -13.77
CA LEU A 35 14.01 -3.38 -12.36
C LEU A 35 13.70 -4.83 -12.01
N PHE A 36 12.99 -5.55 -12.86
CA PHE A 36 12.68 -6.96 -12.65
C PHE A 36 13.95 -7.83 -12.69
N ILE A 37 14.84 -7.59 -13.67
CA ILE A 37 16.14 -8.26 -13.76
C ILE A 37 17.00 -7.97 -12.53
N GLU A 38 17.06 -6.72 -12.09
CA GLU A 38 17.83 -6.30 -10.92
C GLU A 38 17.29 -6.95 -9.63
N LEU A 39 15.97 -7.01 -9.46
CA LEU A 39 15.32 -7.70 -8.35
C LEU A 39 15.68 -9.19 -8.31
N LEU A 40 15.63 -9.88 -9.46
CA LEU A 40 15.98 -11.30 -9.54
C LEU A 40 17.46 -11.53 -9.24
N SER A 41 18.35 -10.71 -9.82
CA SER A 41 19.79 -10.81 -9.63
C SER A 41 20.18 -10.66 -8.14
N ASN A 42 19.68 -9.62 -7.48
CA ASN A 42 19.98 -9.38 -6.06
C ASN A 42 19.33 -10.41 -5.13
N SER A 43 18.14 -10.90 -5.47
CA SER A 43 17.46 -11.94 -4.68
C SER A 43 18.14 -13.31 -4.83
N TRP A 44 18.82 -13.56 -5.96
CA TRP A 44 19.48 -14.84 -6.24
C TRP A 44 20.55 -15.19 -5.21
N LEU A 45 21.33 -14.22 -4.74
CA LEU A 45 22.36 -14.41 -3.70
C LEU A 45 21.77 -15.03 -2.43
N SER A 46 20.55 -14.64 -2.05
CA SER A 46 19.87 -15.20 -0.88
C SER A 46 19.43 -16.64 -1.11
N LEU A 47 18.95 -16.96 -2.31
CA LEU A 47 18.57 -18.32 -2.69
C LEU A 47 19.77 -19.25 -2.80
N GLU A 48 20.91 -18.77 -3.29
CA GLU A 48 22.15 -19.56 -3.35
C GLU A 48 22.68 -19.86 -1.95
N LYS A 49 22.68 -18.87 -1.05
CA LYS A 49 23.22 -19.03 0.31
C LYS A 49 22.31 -19.83 1.25
N PHE A 50 20.99 -19.68 1.14
CA PHE A 50 20.02 -20.23 2.10
C PHE A 50 19.03 -21.23 1.47
N GLY A 51 19.07 -21.43 0.16
CA GLY A 51 18.15 -22.31 -0.56
C GLY A 51 16.69 -21.83 -0.53
N LEU A 52 15.78 -22.68 -0.98
CA LEU A 52 14.34 -22.42 -0.92
C LEU A 52 13.81 -22.40 0.53
N GLN A 53 14.53 -23.02 1.47
CA GLN A 53 14.17 -23.04 2.88
C GLN A 53 14.16 -21.62 3.48
N PHE A 54 14.93 -20.69 2.91
CA PHE A 54 14.86 -19.26 3.23
C PHE A 54 13.44 -18.70 3.32
N LEU A 55 12.55 -19.12 2.42
CA LEU A 55 11.17 -18.64 2.34
C LEU A 55 10.28 -19.18 3.48
N LEU A 56 10.68 -20.31 4.08
CA LEU A 56 9.93 -21.01 5.12
C LEU A 56 10.56 -20.82 6.51
N THR A 57 11.78 -20.29 6.58
CA THR A 57 12.49 -20.03 7.83
C THR A 57 12.07 -18.68 8.40
N ASN A 58 11.72 -18.65 9.68
CA ASN A 58 11.37 -17.45 10.44
C ASN A 58 12.53 -16.89 11.29
N VAL A 59 13.70 -17.55 11.27
CA VAL A 59 14.89 -17.13 12.00
C VAL A 59 15.51 -15.90 11.34
N TRP A 60 15.79 -14.89 12.15
CA TRP A 60 16.55 -13.70 11.74
C TRP A 60 17.64 -13.44 12.78
N ASP A 61 18.84 -13.96 12.53
CA ASP A 61 20.02 -13.82 13.40
C ASP A 61 21.20 -13.23 12.63
N PRO A 62 21.39 -11.90 12.70
CA PRO A 62 22.51 -11.22 12.06
C PRO A 62 23.88 -11.62 12.61
N VAL A 63 23.95 -12.08 13.86
CA VAL A 63 25.21 -12.46 14.51
C VAL A 63 25.69 -13.80 13.95
N ARG A 64 24.77 -14.74 13.74
CA ARG A 64 25.05 -16.05 13.14
C ARG A 64 24.98 -16.07 11.61
N GLN A 65 24.63 -14.95 10.99
CA GLN A 65 24.33 -14.83 9.56
C GLN A 65 23.24 -15.80 9.06
N GLU A 66 22.28 -16.11 9.92
CA GLU A 66 21.12 -16.93 9.57
C GLU A 66 19.94 -16.02 9.28
N PHE A 67 19.44 -16.05 8.04
CA PHE A 67 18.34 -15.20 7.61
C PHE A 67 17.22 -16.04 7.03
N GLY A 68 15.99 -15.66 7.33
CA GLY A 68 14.77 -16.25 6.82
C GLY A 68 13.75 -15.17 6.49
N ALA A 69 13.06 -15.33 5.37
CA ALA A 69 12.09 -14.37 4.87
C ALA A 69 10.69 -14.55 5.43
N LEU A 70 10.37 -15.68 6.09
CA LEU A 70 9.00 -16.01 6.46
C LEU A 70 8.37 -14.94 7.35
N SER A 71 9.11 -14.42 8.32
CA SER A 71 8.63 -13.38 9.24
C SER A 71 8.27 -12.08 8.51
N SER A 72 9.10 -11.65 7.56
CA SER A 72 8.85 -10.45 6.74
C SER A 72 7.71 -10.66 5.76
N LEU A 73 7.64 -11.82 5.10
CA LEU A 73 6.56 -12.18 4.18
C LEU A 73 5.22 -12.22 4.92
N TYR A 74 5.18 -12.92 6.06
CA TYR A 74 4.01 -13.00 6.91
C TYR A 74 3.59 -11.62 7.42
N GLY A 75 4.56 -10.83 7.88
CA GLY A 75 4.46 -9.40 8.22
C GLY A 75 3.65 -8.61 7.20
N THR A 76 4.16 -8.59 5.99
CA THR A 76 3.61 -7.83 4.87
C THR A 76 2.23 -8.34 4.46
N LEU A 77 2.06 -9.66 4.31
CA LEU A 77 0.80 -10.23 3.84
C LEU A 77 -0.34 -9.99 4.82
N VAL A 78 -0.11 -10.22 6.11
CA VAL A 78 -1.16 -10.06 7.12
C VAL A 78 -1.50 -8.59 7.35
N SER A 79 -0.50 -7.72 7.45
CA SER A 79 -0.75 -6.28 7.60
C SER A 79 -1.49 -5.70 6.40
N THR A 80 -1.10 -6.07 5.18
CA THR A 80 -1.79 -5.65 3.94
C THR A 80 -3.20 -6.21 3.88
N LEU A 81 -3.42 -7.48 4.24
CA LEU A 81 -4.76 -8.07 4.25
C LEU A 81 -5.68 -7.34 5.23
N ILE A 82 -5.21 -7.08 6.45
CA ILE A 82 -5.98 -6.31 7.45
C ILE A 82 -6.27 -4.91 6.91
N ALA A 83 -5.28 -4.24 6.32
CA ALA A 83 -5.45 -2.92 5.75
C ALA A 83 -6.53 -2.89 4.66
N MET A 84 -6.47 -3.84 3.72
CA MET A 84 -7.43 -3.91 2.62
C MET A 84 -8.85 -4.26 3.08
N LEU A 85 -8.98 -5.16 4.05
CA LEU A 85 -10.29 -5.51 4.64
C LEU A 85 -10.98 -4.31 5.30
N ILE A 86 -10.21 -3.32 5.77
CA ILE A 86 -10.75 -2.11 6.40
C ILE A 86 -10.90 -0.99 5.36
N ALA A 87 -9.84 -0.69 4.62
CA ALA A 87 -9.75 0.48 3.75
C ALA A 87 -10.69 0.37 2.54
N VAL A 88 -10.81 -0.80 1.91
CA VAL A 88 -11.65 -0.98 0.71
C VAL A 88 -13.13 -0.71 0.98
N PRO A 89 -13.81 -1.37 1.94
CA PRO A 89 -15.22 -1.10 2.17
C PRO A 89 -15.45 0.33 2.66
N LEU A 90 -14.56 0.87 3.49
CA LEU A 90 -14.71 2.21 4.04
C LEU A 90 -14.53 3.30 2.96
N SER A 91 -13.52 3.17 2.11
CA SER A 91 -13.28 4.10 0.99
C SER A 91 -14.42 4.09 -0.02
N LEU A 92 -14.99 2.92 -0.33
CA LEU A 92 -16.18 2.83 -1.19
C LEU A 92 -17.37 3.60 -0.61
N VAL A 93 -17.62 3.46 0.70
CA VAL A 93 -18.70 4.21 1.37
C VAL A 93 -18.43 5.72 1.32
N ILE A 94 -17.20 6.15 1.59
CA ILE A 94 -16.81 7.56 1.55
C ILE A 94 -16.96 8.12 0.12
N ALA A 95 -16.43 7.42 -0.88
CA ALA A 95 -16.48 7.85 -2.27
C ALA A 95 -17.93 7.98 -2.77
N LEU A 96 -18.75 6.95 -2.54
CA LEU A 96 -20.17 6.99 -2.91
C LEU A 96 -20.93 8.11 -2.19
N PHE A 97 -20.68 8.30 -0.90
CA PHE A 97 -21.31 9.39 -0.16
C PHE A 97 -20.92 10.76 -0.73
N LEU A 98 -19.64 11.00 -1.00
CA LEU A 98 -19.16 12.29 -1.48
C LEU A 98 -19.63 12.61 -2.90
N VAL A 99 -19.83 11.59 -3.74
CA VAL A 99 -20.27 11.75 -5.13
C VAL A 99 -21.80 11.84 -5.24
N GLU A 100 -22.53 10.93 -4.59
CA GLU A 100 -23.96 10.75 -4.84
C GLU A 100 -24.86 11.40 -3.79
N MET A 101 -24.39 11.56 -2.55
CA MET A 101 -25.25 11.94 -1.42
C MET A 101 -24.90 13.29 -0.79
N ALA A 102 -23.63 13.68 -0.82
CA ALA A 102 -23.13 14.84 -0.10
C ALA A 102 -23.54 16.15 -0.79
N PRO A 103 -23.99 17.17 -0.03
CA PRO A 103 -24.18 18.51 -0.57
C PRO A 103 -22.89 19.06 -1.18
N PRO A 104 -22.95 19.92 -2.23
CA PRO A 104 -21.76 20.37 -2.95
C PRO A 104 -20.67 21.00 -2.07
N MET A 105 -21.05 21.72 -1.01
CA MET A 105 -20.09 22.31 -0.07
C MET A 105 -19.37 21.26 0.79
N VAL A 106 -20.09 20.21 1.22
CA VAL A 106 -19.55 19.10 2.01
C VAL A 106 -18.60 18.28 1.15
N SER A 107 -19.04 17.91 -0.05
CA SER A 107 -18.23 17.16 -1.02
C SER A 107 -16.91 17.88 -1.31
N LYS A 108 -16.97 19.20 -1.57
CA LYS A 108 -15.76 20.02 -1.81
C LYS A 108 -14.82 20.08 -0.61
N PHE A 109 -15.36 20.29 0.60
CA PHE A 109 -14.53 20.41 1.81
C PHE A 109 -13.84 19.09 2.16
N PHE A 110 -14.60 17.99 2.19
CA PHE A 110 -14.06 16.67 2.53
C PHE A 110 -13.18 16.10 1.42
N GLY A 111 -13.50 16.35 0.15
CA GLY A 111 -12.63 15.98 -0.98
C GLY A 111 -11.25 16.62 -0.85
N MET A 112 -11.20 17.93 -0.58
CA MET A 112 -9.93 18.63 -0.33
C MET A 112 -9.20 18.07 0.90
N ALA A 113 -9.91 17.74 1.99
CA ALA A 113 -9.29 17.14 3.16
C ALA A 113 -8.68 15.76 2.86
N ILE A 114 -9.36 14.94 2.04
CA ILE A 114 -8.87 13.63 1.59
C ILE A 114 -7.62 13.79 0.72
N GLU A 115 -7.61 14.72 -0.23
CA GLU A 115 -6.43 15.03 -1.04
C GLU A 115 -5.24 15.47 -0.16
N LEU A 116 -5.49 16.31 0.85
CA LEU A 116 -4.47 16.73 1.80
C LEU A 116 -3.96 15.56 2.66
N LEU A 117 -4.82 14.63 3.06
CA LEU A 117 -4.43 13.41 3.77
C LEU A 117 -3.55 12.49 2.90
N ALA A 118 -3.86 12.39 1.61
CA ALA A 118 -3.06 11.62 0.65
C ALA A 118 -1.66 12.22 0.43
N ALA A 119 -1.52 13.55 0.58
CA ALA A 119 -0.26 14.27 0.44
C ALA A 119 0.68 14.13 1.65
N ILE A 120 0.21 13.61 2.79
CA ILE A 120 1.03 13.44 3.99
C ILE A 120 2.14 12.39 3.72
N PRO A 121 3.42 12.72 3.97
CA PRO A 121 4.50 11.76 3.84
C PRO A 121 4.28 10.50 4.70
N SER A 122 4.56 9.32 4.13
CA SER A 122 4.35 8.03 4.79
C SER A 122 5.07 7.90 6.14
N ILE A 123 6.24 8.53 6.30
CA ILE A 123 7.00 8.52 7.56
C ILE A 123 6.23 9.21 8.70
N ILE A 124 5.42 10.23 8.40
CA ILE A 124 4.63 10.94 9.42
C ILE A 124 3.56 10.00 9.97
N TYR A 125 2.84 9.29 9.11
CA TYR A 125 1.87 8.28 9.55
C TYR A 125 2.54 7.16 10.35
N GLY A 126 3.76 6.73 9.97
CA GLY A 126 4.53 5.74 10.71
C GLY A 126 4.90 6.21 12.13
N MET A 127 5.48 7.41 12.25
CA MET A 127 5.82 7.99 13.55
C MET A 127 4.59 8.28 14.40
N TRP A 128 3.54 8.86 13.83
CA TRP A 128 2.26 9.05 14.53
C TRP A 128 1.67 7.71 15.00
N GLY A 129 1.73 6.70 14.14
CA GLY A 129 1.30 5.34 14.47
C GLY A 129 2.05 4.76 15.66
N LEU A 130 3.37 4.96 15.72
CA LEU A 130 4.21 4.49 16.82
C LEU A 130 3.99 5.28 18.13
N PHE A 131 3.94 6.61 18.06
CA PHE A 131 3.94 7.46 19.26
C PHE A 131 2.54 7.79 19.80
N VAL A 132 1.50 7.66 18.97
CA VAL A 132 0.13 8.02 19.34
C VAL A 132 -0.77 6.79 19.28
N LEU A 133 -0.87 6.14 18.13
CA LEU A 133 -1.81 5.03 17.95
C LEU A 133 -1.40 3.80 18.74
N ALA A 134 -0.14 3.39 18.73
CA ALA A 134 0.33 2.19 19.43
C ALA A 134 0.08 2.28 20.96
N PRO A 135 0.36 3.40 21.66
CA PRO A 135 -0.02 3.55 23.07
C PRO A 135 -1.53 3.45 23.32
N LEU A 136 -2.36 4.04 22.44
CA LEU A 136 -3.82 3.92 22.53
C LEU A 136 -4.30 2.48 22.34
N MET A 137 -3.68 1.78 21.38
CA MET A 137 -3.95 0.37 21.10
C MET A 137 -3.56 -0.51 22.28
N ALA A 138 -2.38 -0.28 22.87
CA ALA A 138 -1.90 -1.01 24.05
C ALA A 138 -2.81 -0.80 25.28
N LYS A 139 -3.25 0.44 25.51
CA LYS A 139 -3.98 0.81 26.73
C LYS A 139 -5.47 0.46 26.68
N TYR A 140 -6.12 0.65 25.54
CA TYR A 140 -7.58 0.57 25.45
C TYR A 140 -8.06 -0.53 24.51
N VAL A 141 -7.53 -0.58 23.29
CA VAL A 141 -8.11 -1.43 22.22
C VAL A 141 -7.72 -2.89 22.38
N GLN A 142 -6.43 -3.20 22.50
CA GLN A 142 -5.94 -4.58 22.61
C GLN A 142 -6.47 -5.29 23.86
N PRO A 143 -6.47 -4.70 25.08
CA PRO A 143 -7.05 -5.34 26.25
C PRO A 143 -8.55 -5.62 26.09
N PHE A 144 -9.29 -4.71 25.45
CA PHE A 144 -10.71 -4.90 25.15
C PHE A 144 -10.93 -6.05 24.16
N LEU A 145 -10.19 -6.06 23.05
CA LEU A 145 -10.27 -7.12 22.04
C LEU A 145 -9.83 -8.48 22.58
N GLN A 146 -8.83 -8.51 23.48
CA GLN A 146 -8.41 -9.74 24.15
C GLN A 146 -9.49 -10.31 25.08
N LYS A 147 -10.31 -9.46 25.73
CA LYS A 147 -11.43 -9.94 26.54
C LYS A 147 -12.52 -10.61 25.70
N ILE A 148 -12.76 -10.11 24.49
CA ILE A 148 -13.83 -10.60 23.60
C ILE A 148 -13.34 -11.78 22.73
N SER A 149 -12.09 -11.69 22.24
CA SER A 149 -11.53 -12.57 21.20
C SER A 149 -10.07 -12.93 21.49
N GLY A 150 -9.71 -13.15 22.75
CA GLY A 150 -8.33 -13.44 23.19
C GLY A 150 -7.71 -14.70 22.62
N ASN A 151 -8.51 -15.61 22.06
CA ASN A 151 -7.99 -16.82 21.40
C ASN A 151 -7.63 -16.59 19.92
N LEU A 152 -7.93 -15.43 19.34
CA LEU A 152 -7.54 -15.13 17.96
C LEU A 152 -6.04 -14.87 17.88
N PHE A 153 -5.38 -15.46 16.89
CA PHE A 153 -3.93 -15.35 16.69
C PHE A 153 -3.43 -13.89 16.67
N LEU A 154 -4.23 -12.96 16.14
CA LEU A 154 -3.90 -11.52 16.05
C LEU A 154 -3.85 -10.79 17.40
N PHE A 155 -4.48 -11.35 18.44
CA PHE A 155 -4.58 -10.70 19.76
C PHE A 155 -3.86 -11.48 20.87
N LYS A 156 -3.15 -12.56 20.54
CA LYS A 156 -2.35 -13.32 21.49
C LYS A 156 -1.07 -12.57 21.87
N GLY A 157 -0.70 -12.67 23.14
CA GLY A 157 0.50 -12.06 23.69
C GLY A 157 0.25 -10.75 24.45
N PRO A 158 1.31 -10.14 25.00
CA PRO A 158 1.20 -8.91 25.78
C PRO A 158 0.69 -7.76 24.91
N PRO A 159 -0.22 -6.91 25.43
CA PRO A 159 -0.79 -5.80 24.66
C PRO A 159 0.21 -4.65 24.51
N MET A 160 1.22 -4.83 23.65
CA MET A 160 2.27 -3.82 23.43
C MET A 160 1.86 -2.70 22.46
N GLY A 161 0.71 -2.81 21.81
CA GLY A 161 0.26 -1.79 20.85
C GLY A 161 0.96 -1.82 19.48
N ILE A 162 2.15 -2.41 19.37
CA ILE A 162 2.98 -2.48 18.15
C ILE A 162 2.80 -3.80 17.35
N GLY A 163 1.61 -4.40 17.43
CA GLY A 163 1.31 -5.67 16.76
C GLY A 163 0.81 -5.53 15.33
N MET A 164 0.63 -6.67 14.66
CA MET A 164 0.18 -6.77 13.26
C MET A 164 -1.15 -6.07 13.00
N PHE A 165 -2.08 -6.11 13.96
CA PHE A 165 -3.36 -5.41 13.86
C PHE A 165 -3.19 -3.89 13.83
N THR A 166 -2.35 -3.35 14.71
CA THR A 166 -2.07 -1.90 14.74
C THR A 166 -1.35 -1.48 13.46
N ALA A 167 -0.38 -2.26 12.99
CA ALA A 167 0.30 -2.00 11.71
C ALA A 167 -0.69 -1.99 10.54
N GLY A 168 -1.62 -2.95 10.50
CA GLY A 168 -2.69 -3.01 9.50
C GLY A 168 -3.64 -1.81 9.55
N ILE A 169 -3.98 -1.30 10.75
CA ILE A 169 -4.79 -0.08 10.90
C ILE A 169 -4.03 1.15 10.39
N ILE A 170 -2.75 1.29 10.74
CA ILE A 170 -1.92 2.41 10.26
C ILE A 170 -1.90 2.39 8.73
N LEU A 171 -1.65 1.22 8.13
CA LEU A 171 -1.64 1.04 6.69
C LEU A 171 -3.02 1.30 6.07
N ALA A 172 -4.12 0.90 6.72
CA ALA A 172 -5.48 1.21 6.27
C ALA A 172 -5.71 2.72 6.17
N ILE A 173 -5.30 3.47 7.21
CA ILE A 173 -5.43 4.94 7.24
C ILE A 173 -4.56 5.58 6.15
N MET A 174 -3.35 5.07 5.93
CA MET A 174 -2.47 5.57 4.87
C MET A 174 -3.05 5.36 3.47
N VAL A 175 -3.66 4.20 3.19
CA VAL A 175 -4.13 3.84 1.85
C VAL A 175 -5.54 4.39 1.56
N LEU A 176 -6.36 4.61 2.60
CA LEU A 176 -7.75 5.05 2.47
C LEU A 176 -7.92 6.28 1.55
N PRO A 177 -7.15 7.38 1.71
CA PRO A 177 -7.31 8.55 0.86
C PRO A 177 -7.13 8.27 -0.62
N PHE A 178 -6.19 7.38 -0.98
CA PHE A 178 -5.90 7.03 -2.38
C PHE A 178 -6.99 6.18 -3.03
N ILE A 179 -7.77 5.43 -2.24
CA ILE A 179 -8.91 4.66 -2.77
C ILE A 179 -10.17 5.53 -2.85
N SER A 180 -10.32 6.50 -1.94
CA SER A 180 -11.52 7.35 -1.87
C SER A 180 -11.48 8.64 -2.71
N SER A 181 -10.30 9.01 -3.24
CA SER A 181 -10.08 10.17 -4.12
C SER A 181 -10.32 9.85 -5.57
#